data_AF-A0A7C1B5L2-F1
#
_entry.id   AF-A0A7C1B5L2-F1
#
_cell.length_a   1.000
_cell.length_b   1.000
_cell.length_c   1.000
_cell.angle_alpha   90.00
_cell.angle_beta   90.00
_cell.angle_gamma   90.00
#
_symmetry.space_group_name_H-M   'P 1'
#
loop_
_entity.id
_entity.type
_entity.pdbx_description
1 polymer ?
#
loop_
_entity_poly.entity_id
_entity_poly.type
_entity_poly.pdbx_seq_one_letter_code
_entity_poly.pdbx_strand_id
1 'polypeptide(L)'
;TMQYVKSLSIIILAFLLIVFGVNNTQPYVLSFLDYHLVFAPPLWVLIMTFFFAGMIPLFLASLTERYAHNRRMKEMHQKIDELNRKQRVMDEKIASEESE
;
A
#
# COMPACT_ATOMS: atom_id res chain seq x y z
N THR A 1 3.61 -15.01 7.63
CA THR A 1 4.86 -14.46 8.18
C THR A 1 5.15 -13.05 7.68
N MET A 2 5.17 -12.79 6.36
CA MET A 2 5.50 -11.47 5.79
C MET A 2 4.61 -10.29 6.26
N GLN A 3 3.31 -10.52 6.49
CA GLN A 3 2.41 -9.48 7.03
C GLN A 3 2.66 -9.18 8.51
N TYR A 4 2.96 -10.19 9.32
CA TYR A 4 3.29 -10.01 10.74
C TYR A 4 4.60 -9.22 10.92
N VAL A 5 5.59 -9.46 10.08
CA VAL A 5 6.85 -8.71 10.08
C VAL A 5 6.62 -7.22 9.74
N LYS A 6 5.74 -6.93 8.77
CA LYS A 6 5.33 -5.56 8.44
C LYS A 6 4.60 -4.87 9.59
N SER A 7 3.68 -5.55 10.25
CA SER A 7 2.97 -4.98 11.41
C SER A 7 3.91 -4.74 12.58
N LEU A 8 4.82 -5.67 12.84
CA LEU A 8 5.80 -5.57 13.92
C LEU A 8 6.79 -4.42 13.69
N SER A 9 7.24 -4.20 12.45
CA SER A 9 8.15 -3.08 12.13
C SER A 9 7.48 -1.72 12.31
N ILE A 10 6.19 -1.59 11.96
CA ILE A 10 5.42 -0.36 12.19
C ILE A 10 5.29 -0.07 13.69
N ILE A 11 5.05 -1.09 14.51
CA ILE A 11 4.92 -0.93 15.96
C ILE A 11 6.26 -0.50 16.59
N ILE A 12 7.37 -1.13 16.20
CA ILE A 12 8.72 -0.77 16.68
C ILE A 12 9.06 0.66 16.29
N LEU A 13 8.70 1.07 15.07
CA LEU A 13 8.95 2.41 14.58
C LEU A 13 8.11 3.47 15.30
N ALA A 14 6.83 3.18 15.53
CA ALA A 14 5.96 4.04 16.34
C ALA A 14 6.49 4.18 17.77
N PHE A 15 6.95 3.07 18.37
CA PHE A 15 7.54 3.09 19.70
C PHE A 15 8.82 3.94 19.76
N LEU A 16 9.72 3.79 18.77
CA LEU A 16 10.91 4.64 18.66
C LEU A 16 10.55 6.12 18.50
N LEU A 17 9.56 6.45 17.69
CA LEU A 17 9.10 7.83 17.48
C LEU A 17 8.51 8.44 18.76
N ILE A 18 7.71 7.68 19.50
CA ILE A 18 7.13 8.12 20.78
C ILE A 18 8.25 8.33 21.82
N VAL A 19 9.15 7.36 21.97
CA VAL A 19 10.24 7.42 22.95
C VAL A 19 11.23 8.54 22.61
N PHE A 20 11.65 8.68 21.35
CA PHE A 20 12.51 9.79 20.94
C PHE A 20 11.80 11.13 21.09
N GLY A 21 10.50 11.21 20.81
CA GLY A 21 9.77 12.46 20.84
C GLY A 21 9.41 12.96 22.23
N VAL A 22 9.15 12.05 23.18
CA VAL A 22 8.98 12.41 24.59
C VAL A 22 10.31 12.87 25.19
N ASN A 23 11.43 12.21 24.85
CA ASN A 23 12.73 12.51 25.45
C ASN A 23 13.49 13.68 24.80
N ASN A 24 13.18 14.04 23.54
CA ASN A 24 13.77 15.18 22.83
C ASN A 24 12.76 16.32 22.64
N THR A 25 12.25 16.84 23.74
CA THR A 25 11.42 18.07 23.78
C THR A 25 12.25 19.35 23.80
N GLN A 26 13.54 19.29 23.46
CA GLN A 26 14.35 20.50 23.31
C GLN A 26 13.97 21.21 22.00
N PRO A 27 13.72 22.53 22.03
CA PRO A 27 13.44 23.30 20.82
C PRO A 27 14.70 23.38 19.97
N TYR A 28 14.67 22.77 18.79
CA TYR A 28 15.77 22.88 17.82
C TYR A 28 15.48 24.03 16.86
N VAL A 29 16.45 24.93 16.74
CA VAL A 29 16.43 25.99 15.74
C VAL A 29 17.02 25.41 14.46
N LEU A 30 16.18 25.11 13.47
CA LEU A 30 16.64 24.75 12.14
C LEU A 30 17.09 26.03 11.43
N SER A 31 18.39 26.17 11.22
CA SER A 31 18.95 27.17 10.31
C SER A 31 19.31 26.49 8.99
N PHE A 32 18.65 26.90 7.90
CA PHE A 32 18.99 26.46 6.56
C PHE A 32 19.30 27.71 5.74
N LEU A 33 20.57 27.89 5.34
CA LEU A 33 20.99 28.96 4.42
C LEU A 33 20.59 30.37 4.90
N ASP A 34 20.96 30.71 6.15
CA ASP A 34 20.61 31.96 6.87
C ASP A 34 19.10 32.22 7.10
N TYR A 35 18.21 31.32 6.67
CA TYR A 35 16.82 31.35 7.09
C TYR A 35 16.66 30.63 8.43
N HIS A 36 16.30 31.40 9.46
CA HIS A 36 15.79 30.88 10.72
C HIS A 36 14.30 30.61 10.56
N LEU A 37 13.87 29.36 10.82
CA LEU A 37 12.45 29.12 11.02
C LEU A 37 11.97 29.93 12.24
N VAL A 38 10.97 30.79 12.04
CA VAL A 38 10.31 31.59 13.10
C VAL A 38 9.72 30.69 14.19
N PHE A 39 9.42 29.44 13.84
CA PHE A 39 8.88 28.43 14.74
C PHE A 39 9.93 27.32 14.92
N ALA A 40 10.44 27.12 16.13
CA ALA A 40 11.35 26.02 16.47
C ALA A 40 10.53 24.74 16.69
N PRO A 41 10.33 23.88 15.66
CA PRO A 41 9.53 22.70 15.83
C PRO A 41 10.32 21.70 16.68
N PRO A 42 9.67 21.01 17.63
CA PRO A 42 10.31 19.90 18.32
C PRO A 42 10.84 18.88 17.32
N LEU A 43 12.01 18.29 17.61
CA LEU A 43 12.71 17.38 16.69
C LEU A 43 11.84 16.20 16.24
N TRP A 44 10.93 15.74 17.10
CA TRP A 44 9.99 14.67 16.78
C TRP A 44 8.99 15.03 15.68
N VAL A 45 8.57 16.29 15.60
CA VAL A 45 7.69 16.78 14.52
C VAL A 45 8.42 16.73 13.19
N LEU A 46 9.70 17.10 13.20
CA LEU A 46 10.54 17.08 12.01
C LEU A 46 10.75 15.65 11.52
N ILE A 47 11.14 14.73 12.42
CA ILE A 47 11.30 13.31 12.09
C ILE A 47 9.98 12.73 11.55
N MET A 48 8.85 12.98 12.21
CA MET A 48 7.54 12.53 11.74
C MET A 48 7.24 13.04 10.33
N THR A 49 7.47 14.33 10.07
CA THR A 49 7.17 14.96 8.79
C THR A 49 8.00 14.34 7.67
N PHE A 50 9.31 14.17 7.85
CA PHE A 50 10.17 13.51 6.87
C PHE A 50 9.82 12.03 6.70
N PHE A 51 9.46 11.35 7.79
CA PHE A 51 9.05 9.96 7.75
C PHE A 51 7.77 9.78 6.91
N PHE A 52 6.72 10.56 7.19
CA PHE A 52 5.49 10.53 6.40
C PHE A 52 5.73 10.97 4.96
N ALA A 53 6.53 12.01 4.72
CA ALA A 53 6.88 12.45 3.38
C ALA A 53 7.58 11.36 2.56
N GLY A 54 8.49 10.59 3.17
CA GLY A 54 9.12 9.44 2.54
C GLY A 54 8.17 8.26 2.30
N MET A 55 7.10 8.15 3.10
CA MET A 55 6.11 7.08 2.97
C MET A 55 5.08 7.34 1.85
N ILE A 56 4.86 8.61 1.47
CA ILE A 56 3.95 9.00 0.36
C ILE A 56 4.27 8.26 -0.95
N PRO A 57 5.50 8.30 -1.51
CA PRO A 57 5.79 7.63 -2.78
C PRO A 57 5.65 6.11 -2.71
N LEU A 58 6.04 5.50 -1.58
CA LEU A 58 5.84 4.07 -1.32
C LEU A 58 4.36 3.69 -1.31
N PHE A 59 3.52 4.52 -0.68
CA PHE A 59 2.09 4.31 -0.63
C PHE A 59 1.46 4.44 -2.02
N LEU A 60 1.83 5.47 -2.79
CA LEU A 60 1.36 5.65 -4.17
C LEU A 60 1.73 4.45 -5.06
N ALA A 61 2.97 3.94 -4.97
CA ALA A 61 3.40 2.75 -5.69
C ALA A 61 2.58 1.50 -5.32
N SER A 62 2.26 1.33 -4.04
CA SER A 62 1.45 0.20 -3.58
C SER A 62 0.00 0.24 -4.08
N LEU A 63 -0.54 1.45 -4.27
CA LEU A 63 -1.88 1.67 -4.81
C LEU A 63 -1.95 1.29 -6.29
N THR A 64 -0.97 1.69 -7.09
CA THR A 64 -0.94 1.37 -8.53
C THR A 64 -0.83 -0.14 -8.77
N GLU A 65 -0.02 -0.85 -7.98
CA GLU A 65 0.06 -2.32 -8.03
C GLU A 65 -1.29 -2.99 -7.70
N ARG A 66 -1.99 -2.51 -6.67
CA ARG A 66 -3.32 -3.02 -6.31
C ARG A 66 -4.34 -2.81 -7.42
N TYR A 67 -4.32 -1.64 -8.06
CA TYR A 67 -5.21 -1.36 -9.20
C TYR A 67 -4.92 -2.27 -10.39
N ALA A 68 -3.65 -2.48 -10.73
CA ALA A 68 -3.24 -3.39 -11.80
C ALA A 68 -3.66 -4.84 -11.50
N HIS A 69 -3.50 -5.28 -10.26
CA HIS A 69 -3.89 -6.63 -9.84
C HIS A 69 -5.41 -6.84 -9.90
N ASN A 70 -6.20 -5.87 -9.43
CA ASN A 70 -7.67 -5.93 -9.51
C ASN A 70 -8.17 -5.98 -10.95
N ARG A 71 -7.53 -5.24 -11.86
CA ARG A 71 -7.88 -5.28 -13.28
C ARG A 71 -7.59 -6.66 -13.89
N ARG A 72 -6.43 -7.24 -13.61
CA ARG A 72 -6.09 -8.60 -14.05
C ARG A 72 -7.05 -9.65 -13.49
N MET A 73 -7.47 -9.51 -12.23
CA MET A 73 -8.45 -10.41 -11.63
C MET A 73 -9.82 -10.33 -12.30
N LYS A 74 -10.27 -9.13 -12.69
CA LYS A 74 -11.50 -8.98 -13.48
C LYS A 74 -11.39 -9.64 -14.85
N GLU A 75 -10.27 -9.43 -15.54
CA GLU A 75 -10.02 -10.05 -16.86
C GLU A 75 -9.96 -11.58 -16.77
N MET A 76 -9.39 -12.14 -15.71
CA MET A 76 -9.38 -13.59 -15.48
C MET A 76 -10.78 -14.14 -15.20
N HIS A 77 -11.60 -13.47 -14.38
CA HIS A 77 -12.98 -13.89 -14.12
C HIS A 77 -13.82 -13.90 -15.40
N GLN A 78 -13.71 -12.86 -16.23
CA GLN A 78 -14.41 -12.81 -17.51
C GLN A 78 -14.01 -13.96 -18.45
N LYS A 79 -12.72 -14.32 -18.50
CA LYS A 79 -12.26 -15.47 -19.27
C LYS A 79 -12.80 -16.81 -18.74
N ILE A 80 -12.89 -16.96 -17.42
CA ILE A 80 -13.47 -18.16 -16.80
C ILE A 80 -14.96 -18.29 -17.18
N ASP A 81 -15.71 -17.20 -17.10
CA ASP A 81 -17.13 -17.19 -17.46
C ASP A 81 -17.35 -17.48 -18.95
N GLU A 82 -16.49 -16.93 -19.82
CA GLU A 82 -16.55 -17.18 -21.25
C GLU A 82 -16.23 -18.65 -21.59
N LEU A 83 -15.20 -19.23 -20.96
CA LEU A 83 -14.83 -20.63 -21.13
C LEU A 83 -15.91 -21.57 -20.63
N ASN A 84 -16.49 -21.29 -19.46
CA ASN A 84 -17.62 -22.06 -18.92
C ASN A 84 -18.83 -22.01 -19.85
N ARG A 85 -19.12 -20.85 -20.44
CA ARG A 85 -20.22 -20.70 -21.41
C ARG A 85 -19.95 -21.48 -22.69
N LYS A 86 -18.71 -21.47 -23.20
CA LYS A 86 -18.30 -22.26 -24.37
C LYS A 86 -18.41 -23.76 -24.12
N GLN A 87 -18.00 -24.25 -22.94
CA GLN A 87 -18.18 -25.64 -22.55
C GLN A 87 -19.65 -26.05 -22.58
N ARG A 88 -20.54 -25.29 -21.92
CA ARG A 88 -21.98 -25.62 -21.91
C ARG A 88 -22.59 -25.71 -23.31
N VAL A 89 -22.23 -24.80 -24.21
CA VAL A 89 -22.72 -24.81 -25.59
C VAL A 89 -22.19 -26.01 -26.37
N MET A 90 -20.94 -26.42 -26.11
CA MET A 90 -20.37 -27.64 -26.68
C MET A 90 -21.08 -28.90 -26.16
N ASP A 91 -21.33 -28.97 -24.85
CA ASP A 91 -22.02 -30.09 -24.22
C ASP A 91 -23.47 -30.21 -24.75
N GLU A 92 -24.18 -29.09 -24.91
CA GLU A 92 -25.51 -29.07 -25.55
C GLU A 92 -25.47 -29.55 -27.00
N LYS A 93 -24.45 -29.16 -27.78
CA LYS A 93 -24.29 -29.63 -29.16
C LYS A 93 -24.05 -31.13 -29.25
N ILE A 94 -23.16 -31.66 -28.42
CA ILE A 94 -22.86 -33.09 -28.37
C ILE A 94 -24.13 -33.88 -27.99
N ALA A 95 -24.89 -33.39 -26.99
CA ALA A 95 -26.14 -34.01 -26.61
C ALA A 95 -27.20 -33.98 -27.73
N SER A 96 -27.25 -32.91 -28.53
CA SER A 96 -28.16 -32.83 -29.69
C SER A 96 -27.74 -33.74 -30.85
N GLU A 97 -26.45 -33.97 -31.05
CA GLU A 97 -25.93 -34.89 -32.09
C GLU A 97 -26.10 -36.37 -31.69
N GLU A 98 -26.10 -36.70 -30.39
CA GLU A 98 -26.37 -38.07 -29.90
C GLU A 98 -27.86 -38.46 -29.91
N SER A 99 -28.77 -37.50 -30.12
CA SER A 99 -30.22 -37.72 -30.10
C SER A 99 -30.90 -37.71 -31.48
N GLU A 100 -30.13 -37.53 -32.56
CA GLU A 100 -30.50 -37.81 -33.97
C GLU A 100 -30.04 -39.21 -34.41
#